data_AF-A0A7G1NVQ4-F1
#
_entry.id   AF-A0A7G1NVQ4-F1
#
_cell.length_a   1.000
_cell.length_b   1.000
_cell.length_c   1.000
_cell.angle_alpha   90.00
_cell.angle_beta   90.00
_cell.angle_gamma   90.00
#
_symmetry.space_group_name_H-M   'P 1'
#
loop_
_entity.id
_entity.type
_entity.pdbx_description
1 polymer ?
#
loop_
_entity_poly.entity_id
_entity_poly.type
_entity_poly.pdbx_seq_one_letter_code
_entity_poly.pdbx_strand_id
1 'polypeptide(L)'
;MRIRIDAVDLPGPTHTASNGTKEYRNLHVAVQRRDRPGELLEPHPGDAKSATWTLECTATATPAGTDVQGPYVQDRLGRRFVYLSWGTVDEAGVFTMFRRAKLMLDMVPAEVLAEAARTGLLVARLGLTDAQGGPLCARIVPPHVTWTAERDT
;
A
#
# COMPACT_ATOMS: atom_id res chain seq x y z
N MET A 1 -11.54 12.83 -2.86
CA MET A 1 -10.24 12.89 -2.17
C MET A 1 -9.36 11.82 -2.79
N ARG A 2 -8.06 12.07 -2.95
CA ARG A 2 -7.09 11.07 -3.42
C ARG A 2 -6.20 10.62 -2.27
N ILE A 3 -5.79 9.36 -2.30
CA ILE A 3 -4.70 8.86 -1.47
C ILE A 3 -3.50 8.64 -2.38
N ARG A 4 -2.40 9.36 -2.15
CA ARG A 4 -1.12 9.08 -2.80
C ARG A 4 -0.24 8.27 -1.85
N ILE A 5 0.31 7.17 -2.35
CA ILE A 5 1.26 6.34 -1.63
C ILE A 5 2.60 6.55 -2.32
N ASP A 6 3.56 7.15 -1.63
CA ASP A 6 4.92 7.38 -2.10
C ASP A 6 5.87 6.46 -1.35
N ALA A 7 6.36 5.44 -2.04
CA ALA A 7 7.23 4.42 -1.48
C ALA A 7 8.66 4.50 -2.01
N VAL A 8 9.61 4.23 -1.13
CA VAL A 8 11.05 4.10 -1.41
C VAL A 8 11.59 2.83 -0.75
N ASP A 9 12.90 2.59 -0.86
CA ASP A 9 13.58 1.49 -0.16
C ASP A 9 12.92 0.13 -0.46
N LEU A 10 12.86 -0.24 -1.74
CA LEU A 10 12.31 -1.51 -2.19
C LEU A 10 13.38 -2.63 -2.00
N PRO A 11 12.96 -3.88 -1.73
CA PRO A 11 13.84 -4.95 -1.26
C PRO A 11 14.77 -5.55 -2.34
N GLY A 12 14.67 -5.07 -3.58
CA GLY A 12 15.39 -5.61 -4.73
C GLY A 12 14.58 -6.64 -5.52
N PRO A 13 15.20 -7.23 -6.55
CA PRO A 13 14.50 -8.05 -7.55
C PRO A 13 14.27 -9.49 -7.10
N THR A 14 14.78 -9.87 -5.93
CA THR A 14 14.77 -11.25 -5.41
C THR A 14 14.49 -11.31 -3.92
N HIS A 15 13.85 -12.37 -3.44
CA HIS A 15 13.65 -12.64 -2.02
C HIS A 15 13.68 -14.14 -1.77
N THR A 16 14.41 -14.58 -0.74
CA THR A 16 14.35 -15.97 -0.28
C THR A 16 13.30 -16.09 0.83
N ALA A 17 12.38 -17.05 0.69
CA ALA A 17 11.39 -17.35 1.71
C ALA A 17 12.06 -17.59 3.08
N SER A 18 11.37 -17.24 4.17
CA SER A 18 11.95 -17.32 5.52
C SER A 18 12.39 -18.73 5.95
N ASN A 19 11.84 -19.78 5.32
CA ASN A 19 12.24 -21.17 5.54
C ASN A 19 13.44 -21.61 4.68
N GLY A 20 13.98 -20.73 3.83
CA GLY A 20 15.11 -21.00 2.95
C GLY A 20 14.83 -21.90 1.75
N THR A 21 13.59 -22.37 1.56
CA THR A 21 13.32 -23.43 0.57
C THR A 21 12.90 -22.92 -0.80
N LYS A 22 12.56 -21.64 -0.93
CA LYS A 22 12.09 -21.04 -2.18
C LYS A 22 12.69 -19.66 -2.38
N GLU A 23 13.27 -19.47 -3.54
CA GLU A 23 13.70 -18.17 -4.05
C GLU A 23 12.62 -17.60 -4.96
N TYR A 24 12.25 -16.35 -4.72
CA TYR A 24 11.39 -15.54 -5.58
C TYR A 24 12.28 -14.59 -6.39
N ARG A 25 11.99 -14.46 -7.68
CA ARG A 25 12.71 -13.59 -8.63
C ARG A 25 11.70 -12.75 -9.40
N ASN A 26 12.18 -11.68 -10.03
CA ASN A 26 11.35 -10.72 -10.74
C ASN A 26 10.22 -10.16 -9.86
N LEU A 27 10.61 -9.76 -8.65
CA LEU A 27 9.68 -9.24 -7.65
C LEU A 27 8.99 -7.99 -8.13
N HIS A 28 7.69 -7.88 -7.86
CA HIS A 28 6.91 -6.69 -8.08
C HIS A 28 6.00 -6.41 -6.88
N VAL A 29 5.72 -5.13 -6.65
CA VAL A 29 4.71 -4.66 -5.70
C VAL A 29 3.59 -3.95 -6.43
N ALA A 30 2.34 -4.18 -6.04
CA ALA A 30 1.19 -3.49 -6.60
C ALA A 30 0.12 -3.21 -5.53
N VAL A 31 -0.76 -2.24 -5.80
CA VAL A 31 -1.95 -2.03 -4.96
C VAL A 31 -3.07 -2.95 -5.42
N GLN A 32 -3.59 -3.77 -4.50
CA GLN A 32 -4.62 -4.76 -4.85
C GLN A 32 -6.03 -4.20 -4.69
N ARG A 33 -6.88 -4.39 -5.71
CA ARG A 33 -8.29 -4.00 -5.64
C ARG A 33 -9.06 -4.80 -4.58
N ARG A 34 -10.01 -4.14 -3.92
CA ARG A 34 -10.96 -4.77 -3.01
C ARG A 34 -11.83 -5.76 -3.78
N ASP A 35 -12.02 -6.93 -3.20
CA ASP A 35 -12.88 -8.03 -3.68
C ASP A 35 -12.52 -8.57 -5.09
N ARG A 36 -11.39 -8.14 -5.66
CA ARG A 36 -10.86 -8.59 -6.95
C ARG A 36 -9.34 -8.78 -6.86
N PRO A 37 -8.86 -9.88 -6.25
CA PRO A 37 -7.44 -10.03 -5.91
C PRO A 37 -6.50 -10.11 -7.12
N GLY A 38 -7.00 -10.45 -8.30
CA GLY A 38 -6.22 -10.42 -9.56
C GLY A 38 -6.15 -9.04 -10.23
N GLU A 39 -6.95 -8.07 -9.80
CA GLU A 39 -6.88 -6.70 -10.31
C GLU A 39 -5.88 -5.90 -9.47
N LEU A 40 -4.72 -5.67 -10.06
CA LEU A 40 -3.59 -4.96 -9.46
C LEU A 40 -3.39 -3.62 -10.16
N LEU A 41 -3.26 -2.55 -9.36
CA LEU A 41 -2.97 -1.22 -9.86
C LEU A 41 -1.45 -1.04 -9.93
N GLU A 42 -0.97 -0.74 -11.15
CA GLU A 42 0.38 -0.29 -11.46
C GLU A 42 1.47 -1.09 -10.72
N PRO A 43 1.75 -2.34 -11.10
CA PRO A 43 2.87 -3.09 -10.52
C PRO A 43 4.20 -2.38 -10.77
N HIS A 44 5.02 -2.25 -9.74
CA HIS A 44 6.37 -1.69 -9.80
C HIS A 44 7.42 -2.78 -9.51
N PRO A 45 8.54 -2.83 -10.25
CA PRO A 45 9.64 -3.75 -9.97
C PRO A 45 10.21 -3.56 -8.56
N GLY A 46 10.62 -4.66 -7.92
CA GLY A 46 11.19 -4.67 -6.57
C GLY A 46 12.54 -3.96 -6.46
N ASP A 47 13.20 -3.66 -7.58
CA ASP A 47 14.44 -2.88 -7.66
C ASP A 47 14.23 -1.45 -8.21
N ALA A 48 12.99 -1.02 -8.37
CA ALA A 48 12.70 0.37 -8.72
C ALA A 48 13.18 1.33 -7.61
N LYS A 49 13.62 2.53 -8.01
CA LYS A 49 14.08 3.57 -7.06
C LYS A 49 12.95 4.03 -6.12
N SER A 50 11.72 3.99 -6.62
CA SER A 50 10.51 4.40 -5.91
C SER A 50 9.30 3.74 -6.56
N ALA A 51 8.19 3.65 -5.82
CA ALA A 51 6.89 3.27 -6.35
C ALA A 51 5.83 4.26 -5.85
N THR A 52 5.01 4.77 -6.77
CA THR A 52 3.91 5.69 -6.43
C THR A 52 2.60 5.16 -6.97
N TRP A 53 1.56 5.27 -6.16
CA TRP A 53 0.18 4.99 -6.56
C TRP A 53 -0.73 6.13 -6.14
N THR A 54 -1.76 6.41 -6.94
CA THR A 54 -2.83 7.35 -6.59
C THR A 54 -4.16 6.62 -6.61
N LEU A 55 -4.91 6.70 -5.50
CA LEU A 55 -6.17 6.01 -5.31
C LEU A 55 -7.30 7.03 -5.20
N GLU A 56 -8.28 6.94 -6.09
CA GLU A 56 -9.52 7.70 -5.98
C GLU A 56 -10.36 7.18 -4.79
N CYS A 57 -10.73 8.10 -3.90
CA CYS A 57 -11.47 7.81 -2.68
C CYS A 57 -12.57 8.84 -2.40
N THR A 58 -13.60 8.38 -1.70
CA THR A 58 -14.60 9.22 -1.04
C THR A 58 -14.23 9.35 0.43
N ALA A 59 -14.22 10.57 0.95
CA ALA A 59 -14.06 10.86 2.37
C ALA A 59 -15.36 11.49 2.88
N THR A 60 -16.00 10.85 3.86
CA THR A 60 -17.28 11.28 4.42
C THR A 60 -17.09 11.58 5.90
N ALA A 61 -17.40 12.81 6.32
CA ALA A 61 -17.40 13.16 7.73
C ALA A 61 -18.54 12.43 8.45
N THR A 62 -18.23 11.79 9.58
CA THR A 62 -19.19 11.10 10.45
C THR A 62 -18.96 11.54 11.91
N PRO A 63 -19.93 11.31 12.82
CA PRO A 63 -19.72 11.55 14.24
C PRO A 63 -18.53 10.79 14.85
N ALA A 64 -18.12 9.68 14.24
CA ALA A 64 -16.98 8.86 14.69
C ALA A 64 -15.63 9.25 14.04
N GLY A 65 -15.63 10.28 13.17
CA GLY A 65 -14.47 10.67 12.37
C GLY A 65 -14.74 10.59 10.86
N THR A 66 -13.70 10.73 10.05
CA THR A 66 -13.82 10.66 8.59
C THR A 66 -13.77 9.20 8.12
N ASP A 67 -14.86 8.71 7.50
CA ASP A 67 -14.86 7.40 6.83
C ASP A 67 -14.28 7.54 5.42
N VAL A 68 -13.39 6.64 5.05
CA VAL A 68 -12.74 6.61 3.74
C VAL A 68 -13.14 5.35 3.00
N GLN A 69 -13.62 5.53 1.78
CA GLN A 69 -14.08 4.45 0.91
C GLN A 69 -13.47 4.60 -0.49
N GLY A 70 -13.27 3.47 -1.17
CA GLY A 70 -12.75 3.47 -2.52
C GLY A 70 -12.52 2.04 -3.03
N PRO A 71 -12.27 1.86 -4.32
CA PRO A 71 -12.09 0.54 -4.92
C PRO A 71 -10.87 -0.24 -4.40
N TYR A 72 -9.87 0.47 -3.86
CA TYR A 72 -8.66 -0.11 -3.30
C TYR A 72 -8.63 -0.07 -1.76
N VAL A 73 -9.62 0.56 -1.13
CA VAL A 73 -9.79 0.59 0.32
C VAL A 73 -10.52 -0.68 0.75
N GLN A 74 -9.83 -1.50 1.53
CA GLN A 74 -10.35 -2.71 2.10
C GLN A 74 -11.23 -2.39 3.30
N ASP A 75 -12.27 -3.20 3.47
CA ASP A 75 -13.14 -3.19 4.64
C ASP A 75 -13.27 -4.62 5.17
N ARG A 76 -12.52 -4.94 6.23
CA ARG A 76 -12.58 -6.26 6.87
C ARG A 76 -12.50 -6.10 8.37
N LEU A 77 -13.41 -6.75 9.09
CA LEU A 77 -13.47 -6.75 10.56
C LEU A 77 -13.52 -5.32 11.16
N GLY A 78 -14.21 -4.40 10.48
CA GLY A 78 -14.33 -3.01 10.91
C GLY A 78 -13.05 -2.18 10.78
N ARG A 79 -12.11 -2.60 9.93
CA ARG A 79 -10.82 -1.92 9.71
C ARG A 79 -10.69 -1.44 8.27
N ARG A 80 -10.19 -0.22 8.08
CA ARG A 80 -9.85 0.35 6.77
C ARG A 80 -8.35 0.23 6.50
N PHE A 81 -7.99 -0.30 5.35
CA PHE A 81 -6.58 -0.41 4.94
C PHE A 81 -6.45 -0.58 3.42
N VAL A 82 -5.26 -0.39 2.89
CA VAL A 82 -4.90 -0.70 1.49
C VAL A 82 -3.99 -1.92 1.46
N TYR A 83 -4.18 -2.84 0.52
CA TYR A 83 -3.27 -3.96 0.32
C TYR A 83 -2.12 -3.57 -0.60
N LEU A 84 -0.89 -3.70 -0.11
CA LEU A 84 0.33 -3.74 -0.92
C LEU A 84 0.71 -5.20 -1.12
N SER A 85 0.63 -5.68 -2.36
CA SER A 85 0.84 -7.08 -2.71
C SER A 85 2.16 -7.29 -3.40
N TRP A 86 2.96 -8.20 -2.85
CA TRP A 86 4.21 -8.67 -3.43
C TRP A 86 3.99 -9.98 -4.18
N GLY A 87 4.55 -10.05 -5.37
CA GLY A 87 4.47 -11.20 -6.24
C GLY A 87 5.66 -11.32 -7.16
N THR A 88 5.74 -12.44 -7.84
CA THR A 88 6.65 -12.66 -8.96
C THR A 88 5.88 -12.45 -10.26
N VAL A 89 6.53 -11.87 -11.26
CA VAL A 89 5.98 -11.77 -12.62
C VAL A 89 6.71 -12.77 -13.51
N ASP A 90 5.97 -13.63 -14.21
CA ASP A 90 6.55 -14.60 -15.15
C ASP A 90 6.79 -13.99 -16.55
N GLU A 91 7.30 -14.79 -17.47
CA GLU A 91 7.59 -14.37 -18.86
C GLU A 91 6.34 -13.93 -19.63
N ALA A 92 5.16 -14.43 -19.25
CA ALA A 92 3.87 -14.04 -19.83
C ALA A 92 3.29 -12.77 -19.16
N GLY A 93 3.98 -12.20 -18.19
CA GLY A 93 3.52 -11.02 -17.44
C GLY A 93 2.52 -11.35 -16.33
N VAL A 94 2.33 -12.64 -15.98
CA VAL A 94 1.37 -13.05 -14.96
C VAL A 94 1.96 -12.81 -13.57
N PHE A 95 1.23 -12.01 -12.77
CA PHE A 95 1.59 -11.75 -11.39
C PHE A 95 1.10 -12.88 -10.47
N THR A 96 2.02 -13.53 -9.76
CA THR A 96 1.73 -14.52 -8.72
C THR A 96 2.11 -13.98 -7.35
N MET A 97 1.11 -13.62 -6.55
CA MET A 97 1.30 -13.09 -5.20
C MET A 97 1.87 -14.16 -4.25
N PHE A 98 2.85 -13.79 -3.43
CA PHE A 98 3.35 -14.65 -2.33
C PHE A 98 3.32 -13.97 -0.95
N ARG A 99 3.16 -12.63 -0.90
CA ARG A 99 3.20 -11.86 0.35
C ARG A 99 2.37 -10.58 0.22
N ARG A 100 1.83 -10.08 1.33
CA ARG A 100 1.10 -8.80 1.38
C ARG A 100 1.35 -8.03 2.66
N ALA A 101 1.25 -6.71 2.56
CA ALA A 101 1.16 -5.79 3.67
C ALA A 101 -0.19 -5.04 3.66
N LYS A 102 -0.60 -4.55 4.83
CA LYS A 102 -1.82 -3.76 5.05
C LYS A 102 -1.43 -2.37 5.50
N LEU A 103 -1.54 -1.39 4.61
CA LEU A 103 -1.37 0.02 4.93
C LEU A 103 -2.61 0.52 5.67
N MET A 104 -2.51 0.68 6.99
CA MET A 104 -3.66 0.89 7.85
C MET A 104 -4.14 2.34 7.80
N LEU A 105 -5.32 2.58 7.23
CA LEU A 105 -5.93 3.91 7.20
C LEU A 105 -6.49 4.32 8.56
N ASP A 106 -6.90 3.34 9.39
CA ASP A 106 -7.34 3.59 10.77
C ASP A 106 -6.23 4.17 11.67
N MET A 107 -4.97 4.14 11.22
CA MET A 107 -3.82 4.66 11.96
C MET A 107 -3.37 6.03 11.45
N VAL A 108 -4.14 6.66 10.56
CA VAL A 108 -3.94 8.05 10.16
C VAL A 108 -4.38 8.96 11.33
N PRO A 109 -3.57 9.94 11.75
CA PRO A 109 -4.01 10.92 12.75
C PRO A 109 -5.28 11.64 12.30
N ALA A 110 -6.25 11.82 13.21
CA ALA A 110 -7.59 12.28 12.86
C ALA A 110 -7.58 13.67 12.22
N GLU A 111 -6.71 14.56 12.71
CA GLU A 111 -6.49 15.91 12.19
C GLU A 111 -5.89 15.91 10.77
N VAL A 112 -4.98 14.98 10.49
CA VAL A 112 -4.40 14.80 9.15
C VAL A 112 -5.47 14.30 8.18
N LEU A 113 -6.27 13.32 8.60
CA LEU A 113 -7.33 12.79 7.74
C LEU A 113 -8.43 13.82 7.47
N ALA A 114 -8.83 14.57 8.50
CA ALA A 114 -9.81 15.65 8.36
C ALA A 114 -9.29 16.77 7.44
N GLU A 115 -8.01 17.15 7.55
CA GLU A 115 -7.42 18.14 6.65
C GLU A 115 -7.35 17.61 5.21
N ALA A 116 -6.90 16.36 5.00
CA ALA A 116 -6.84 15.75 3.68
C ALA A 116 -8.23 15.65 3.01
N ALA A 117 -9.28 15.39 3.80
CA ALA A 117 -10.65 15.42 3.31
C ALA A 117 -11.08 16.81 2.82
N ARG A 118 -10.54 17.88 3.41
CA ARG A 118 -10.78 19.27 2.97
C ARG A 118 -9.90 19.68 1.79
N THR A 119 -8.61 19.32 1.79
CA THR A 119 -7.61 19.76 0.80
C THR A 119 -7.55 18.86 -0.42
N GLY A 120 -8.15 17.67 -0.34
CA GLY A 120 -8.31 16.74 -1.45
C GLY A 120 -7.25 15.63 -1.53
N LEU A 121 -6.15 15.69 -0.76
CA LEU A 121 -5.05 14.73 -0.88
C LEU A 121 -4.51 14.27 0.49
N LEU A 122 -4.55 12.96 0.71
CA LEU A 122 -3.85 12.26 1.78
C LEU A 122 -2.59 11.58 1.22
N VAL A 123 -1.44 11.77 1.84
CA VAL A 123 -0.17 11.17 1.39
C VAL A 123 0.39 10.22 2.44
N ALA A 124 0.65 8.98 2.05
CA ALA A 124 1.44 8.01 2.80
C ALA A 124 2.87 7.97 2.26
N ARG A 125 3.86 8.09 3.15
CA ARG A 125 5.29 7.90 2.83
C ARG A 125 5.86 6.75 3.64
N LEU A 126 6.50 5.79 2.98
CA LEU A 126 7.00 4.57 3.62
C LEU A 126 8.20 3.95 2.87
N GLY A 127 8.99 3.17 3.60
CA GLY A 127 9.92 2.19 3.03
C GLY A 127 9.19 0.87 2.72
N LEU A 128 9.71 0.07 1.80
CA LEU A 128 9.10 -1.19 1.37
C LEU A 128 9.93 -2.44 1.70
N THR A 129 11.02 -2.26 2.43
CA THR A 129 11.89 -3.32 2.94
C THR A 129 11.59 -3.58 4.42
N ASP A 130 11.50 -4.86 4.82
CA ASP A 130 11.36 -5.28 6.21
C ASP A 130 12.73 -5.32 6.93
N ALA A 131 12.70 -5.55 8.24
CA ALA A 131 13.93 -5.58 9.05
C ALA A 131 14.87 -6.75 8.72
N GLN A 132 14.47 -7.69 7.85
CA GLN A 132 15.30 -8.79 7.36
C GLN A 132 15.82 -8.53 5.94
N GLY A 133 15.58 -7.33 5.37
CA GLY A 133 15.95 -7.00 4.00
C GLY A 133 14.98 -7.57 2.95
N GLY A 134 13.83 -8.10 3.37
CA GLY A 134 12.82 -8.69 2.49
C GLY A 134 11.65 -7.74 2.21
N PRO A 135 10.67 -8.18 1.41
CA PRO A 135 9.50 -7.35 1.12
C PRO A 135 8.64 -7.11 2.37
N LEU A 136 8.30 -5.84 2.61
CA LEU A 136 7.49 -5.43 3.77
C LEU A 136 6.15 -6.18 3.80
N CYS A 137 5.74 -6.61 5.00
CA CYS A 137 4.52 -7.41 5.21
C CYS A 137 3.75 -6.98 6.45
N ALA A 138 2.69 -7.73 6.79
CA ALA A 138 1.87 -7.53 7.98
C ALA A 138 1.18 -6.15 7.99
N ARG A 139 1.10 -5.48 9.15
CA ARG A 139 0.44 -4.17 9.28
C ARG A 139 1.48 -3.07 9.18
N ILE A 140 1.25 -2.13 8.27
CA ILE A 140 2.05 -0.91 8.14
C ILE A 140 1.30 0.19 8.88
N VAL A 141 1.93 0.67 9.95
CA VAL A 141 1.45 1.69 10.88
C VAL A 141 2.62 2.60 11.25
N PRO A 142 2.41 3.81 11.79
CA PRO A 142 3.50 4.61 12.33
C PRO A 142 4.35 3.80 13.34
N PRO A 143 5.70 3.92 13.32
CA PRO A 143 6.50 4.87 12.53
C PRO A 143 6.87 4.40 11.11
N HIS A 144 6.44 3.22 10.66
CA HIS A 144 6.79 2.68 9.33
C HIS A 144 6.08 3.38 8.17
N VAL A 145 5.09 4.22 8.45
CA VAL A 145 4.47 5.15 7.51
C VAL A 145 4.33 6.51 8.16
N THR A 146 4.62 7.56 7.39
CA THR A 146 4.27 8.94 7.72
C THR A 146 3.08 9.38 6.89
N TRP A 147 2.11 10.02 7.53
CA TRP A 147 0.90 10.53 6.88
C TRP A 147 0.90 12.05 6.89
N THR A 148 0.58 12.67 5.76
CA THR A 148 0.39 14.12 5.64
C THR A 148 -0.87 14.44 4.83
N ALA A 149 -1.47 15.59 5.12
CA ALA A 149 -2.48 16.19 4.27
C ALA A 149 -1.78 17.19 3.33
N GLU A 150 -2.08 17.10 2.05
CA GLU A 150 -1.54 18.00 1.02
C GLU A 150 -2.68 18.57 0.19
N ARG A 151 -2.39 19.59 -0.62
CA ARG A 151 -3.37 20.11 -1.58
C ARG A 151 -3.26 19.35 -2.88
N ASP A 152 -4.43 19.00 -3.40
CA ASP A 152 -4.57 18.56 -4.78
C ASP A 152 -4.38 19.78 -5.71
N THR A 153 -3.21 19.92 -6.32
CA THR A 153 -2.88 20.99 -7.29
C THR A 153 -3.36 20.63 -8.69
#